data_AF-A0A0B7H2M6-F1
#
_entry.id   AF-A0A0B7H2M6-F1
#
_cell.length_a   1.000
_cell.length_b   1.000
_cell.length_c   1.000
_cell.angle_alpha   90.00
_cell.angle_beta   90.00
_cell.angle_gamma   90.00
#
_symmetry.space_group_name_H-M   'P 1'
#
loop_
_entity.id
_entity.type
_entity.pdbx_description
1 polymer ?
#
loop_
_entity_poly.entity_id
_entity_poly.type
_entity_poly.pdbx_seq_one_letter_code
_entity_poly.pdbx_strand_id
1 'polypeptide(L)'
;MDLVSYFSDIEDFRMVNKYNHLLSDILLIGLFTYLSNGEDYEDMVLFAENHPDFVREYCKLPNGVPSHDTFNRVFSSLDTMF
;
A
#
# COMPACT_ATOMS: atom_id res chain seq x y z
N MET A 1 -8.09 15.56 -5.15
CA MET A 1 -8.81 14.38 -5.64
C MET A 1 -8.56 13.27 -4.64
N ASP A 2 -9.60 12.59 -4.16
CA ASP A 2 -9.44 11.53 -3.16
C ASP A 2 -9.03 10.22 -3.86
N LEU A 3 -7.73 9.93 -3.90
CA LEU A 3 -7.22 8.70 -4.52
C LEU A 3 -7.55 7.44 -3.70
N VAL A 4 -7.76 7.58 -2.39
CA VAL A 4 -8.13 6.46 -1.51
C VAL A 4 -9.48 5.89 -1.93
N SER A 5 -10.42 6.77 -2.32
CA SER A 5 -11.74 6.37 -2.81
C SER A 5 -11.69 5.51 -4.07
N TYR A 6 -10.62 5.54 -4.87
CA TYR A 6 -10.49 4.66 -6.03
C TYR A 6 -10.42 3.18 -5.65
N PHE A 7 -9.94 2.89 -4.44
CA PHE A 7 -9.85 1.53 -3.90
C PHE A 7 -11.01 1.17 -2.97
N SER A 8 -12.05 2.01 -2.86
CA SER A 8 -13.18 1.75 -1.94
C SER A 8 -13.96 0.49 -2.30
N ASP A 9 -13.97 0.13 -3.58
CA ASP A 9 -14.75 -0.99 -4.11
C ASP A 9 -14.00 -2.33 -4.01
N ILE A 10 -12.73 -2.31 -3.54
CA ILE A 10 -11.96 -3.51 -3.28
C ILE A 10 -12.33 -4.04 -1.90
N GLU A 11 -12.97 -5.21 -1.86
CA GLU A 11 -13.19 -5.91 -0.61
C GLU A 11 -11.86 -6.27 0.05
N ASP A 12 -11.75 -6.01 1.35
CA ASP A 12 -10.56 -6.36 2.11
C ASP A 12 -10.48 -7.88 2.31
N PHE A 13 -9.79 -8.55 1.39
CA PHE A 13 -9.59 -9.99 1.37
C PHE A 13 -8.69 -10.52 2.51
N ARG A 14 -8.08 -9.61 3.30
CA ARG A 14 -7.17 -9.99 4.39
C ARG A 14 -8.00 -10.54 5.55
N MET A 15 -7.37 -11.40 6.37
CA MET A 15 -8.04 -11.98 7.52
C MET A 15 -8.52 -10.89 8.50
N VAL A 16 -9.82 -10.92 8.81
CA VAL A 16 -10.47 -9.99 9.74
C VAL A 16 -9.70 -9.94 11.07
N ASN A 17 -9.46 -8.72 11.58
CA ASN A 17 -8.70 -8.46 12.81
C ASN A 17 -7.21 -8.88 12.78
N LYS A 18 -6.62 -9.15 11.60
CA LYS A 18 -5.17 -9.40 11.44
C LYS A 18 -4.47 -8.39 10.51
N TYR A 19 -4.94 -7.15 10.50
CA TYR A 19 -4.29 -6.06 9.78
C TYR A 19 -4.18 -4.81 10.65
N ASN A 20 -3.05 -4.12 10.54
CA ASN A 20 -2.80 -2.84 11.21
C ASN A 20 -2.75 -1.67 10.22
N HIS A 21 -2.77 -1.93 8.91
CA HIS A 21 -2.67 -0.90 7.89
C HIS A 21 -3.90 -0.94 6.99
N LEU A 22 -4.36 0.22 6.53
CA LEU A 22 -5.47 0.31 5.58
C LEU A 22 -5.07 -0.35 4.26
N LEU A 23 -5.95 -1.15 3.68
CA LEU A 23 -5.66 -1.80 2.39
C LEU A 23 -5.37 -0.75 1.31
N SER A 24 -6.16 0.32 1.28
CA SER A 24 -5.99 1.45 0.37
C SER A 24 -4.60 2.09 0.47
N ASP A 25 -4.08 2.31 1.67
CA ASP A 25 -2.75 2.91 1.87
C ASP A 25 -1.66 1.99 1.29
N ILE A 26 -1.78 0.68 1.49
CA ILE A 26 -0.83 -0.32 0.96
C ILE A 26 -0.85 -0.31 -0.57
N LEU A 27 -2.04 -0.32 -1.18
CA LEU A 27 -2.20 -0.33 -2.63
C LEU A 27 -1.71 0.97 -3.27
N LEU A 28 -1.98 2.12 -2.65
CA LEU A 28 -1.49 3.42 -3.12
C LEU A 28 0.02 3.52 -3.08
N ILE A 29 0.65 3.09 -1.98
CA ILE A 29 2.11 3.09 -1.88
C ILE A 29 2.71 2.21 -2.98
N GLY A 30 2.19 1.00 -3.18
CA GLY A 30 2.67 0.12 -4.25
C GLY A 30 2.54 0.76 -5.64
N LEU A 31 1.41 1.40 -5.94
CA LEU A 31 1.22 2.14 -7.19
C LEU A 31 2.24 3.26 -7.35
N PHE A 32 2.44 4.10 -6.33
CA PHE A 32 3.38 5.21 -6.38
C PHE A 32 4.82 4.74 -6.55
N THR A 33 5.21 3.65 -5.87
CA THR A 33 6.51 3.02 -6.03
C THR A 33 6.74 2.56 -7.47
N TYR A 34 5.79 1.84 -8.07
CA TYR A 34 5.90 1.40 -9.47
C TYR A 34 5.96 2.57 -10.45
N LEU A 35 5.18 3.63 -10.24
CA LEU A 35 5.25 4.85 -11.06
C LEU A 35 6.58 5.59 -10.91
N SER A 36 7.31 5.35 -9.82
CA SER A 36 8.62 5.93 -9.51
C SER A 36 9.78 4.98 -9.86
N ASN A 37 9.51 3.93 -10.64
CA ASN A 37 10.49 2.92 -11.08
C ASN A 37 11.07 2.06 -9.94
N GLY A 38 10.37 1.96 -8.81
CA GLY A 38 10.62 0.92 -7.81
C GLY A 38 9.93 -0.39 -8.21
N GLU A 39 10.53 -1.52 -7.88
CA GLU A 39 10.13 -2.83 -8.43
C GLU A 39 9.78 -3.86 -7.35
N ASP A 40 10.23 -3.66 -6.12
CA ASP A 40 10.06 -4.62 -5.03
C ASP A 40 9.43 -4.04 -3.75
N TYR A 41 9.27 -4.88 -2.74
CA TYR A 41 8.64 -4.51 -1.48
C TYR A 41 9.53 -3.65 -0.58
N GLU A 42 10.85 -3.69 -0.77
CA GLU A 42 11.78 -2.80 -0.05
C GLU A 42 11.70 -1.39 -0.66
N ASP A 43 11.55 -1.28 -1.99
CA ASP A 43 11.30 -0.01 -2.67
C ASP A 43 10.00 0.63 -2.21
N MET A 44 8.98 -0.15 -1.82
CA MET A 44 7.74 0.39 -1.26
C MET A 44 7.95 1.04 0.11
N VAL A 45 8.74 0.40 0.97
CA VAL A 45 9.14 0.97 2.27
C VAL A 45 9.98 2.23 2.02
N LEU A 46 11.01 2.12 1.19
CA LEU A 46 11.94 3.20 0.88
C LEU A 46 11.24 4.42 0.27
N PHE A 47 10.30 4.21 -0.65
CA PHE A 47 9.50 5.27 -1.24
C PHE A 47 8.72 6.02 -0.16
N ALA A 48 8.02 5.28 0.70
CA ALA A 48 7.16 5.86 1.73
C ALA A 48 7.95 6.63 2.80
N GLU A 49 9.16 6.15 3.14
CA GLU A 49 10.06 6.80 4.09
C GLU A 49 10.76 8.04 3.49
N ASN A 50 11.12 8.01 2.21
CA ASN A 50 11.80 9.13 1.54
C ASN A 50 10.86 10.26 1.09
N HIS A 51 9.56 9.97 0.92
CA HIS A 51 8.56 10.96 0.48
C HIS A 51 7.40 11.12 1.47
N PRO A 52 7.68 11.38 2.76
CA PRO A 52 6.67 11.28 3.81
C PRO A 52 5.58 12.35 3.68
N ASP A 53 5.90 13.54 3.15
CA ASP A 53 4.92 14.61 2.96
C ASP A 53 3.96 14.29 1.81
N PHE A 54 4.49 13.78 0.69
CA PHE A 54 3.68 13.32 -0.44
C PHE A 54 2.77 12.17 -0.02
N VAL A 55 3.30 11.17 0.68
CA VAL A 55 2.52 10.02 1.12
C VAL A 55 1.39 10.44 2.06
N ARG A 56 1.64 11.38 2.98
CA ARG A 56 0.60 11.91 3.90
C ARG A 56 -0.48 12.73 3.21
N GLU A 57 -0.26 13.22 2.00
CA GLU A 57 -1.31 13.87 1.20
C GLU A 57 -2.39 12.88 0.76
N TYR A 58 -2.01 11.61 0.55
CA TYR A 58 -2.91 10.58 -0.01
C TYR A 58 -3.21 9.41 0.93
N CYS A 59 -2.34 9.11 1.89
CA CYS A 59 -2.45 7.94 2.79
C CYS A 59 -2.63 8.38 4.25
N LYS A 60 -3.39 7.61 5.03
CA LYS A 60 -3.62 7.93 6.45
C LYS A 60 -2.55 7.37 7.38
N LEU A 61 -1.99 6.21 7.05
CA LEU A 61 -0.93 5.52 7.80
C LEU A 61 -1.17 5.46 9.31
N PRO A 62 -2.31 4.92 9.78
CA PRO A 62 -2.67 4.93 11.20
C PRO A 62 -1.63 4.25 12.12
N ASN A 63 -0.84 3.33 11.57
CA ASN A 63 0.23 2.63 12.26
C ASN A 63 1.60 2.80 11.57
N GLY A 64 1.80 3.93 10.88
CA GLY A 64 3.03 4.20 10.12
C GLY A 64 3.13 3.43 8.81
N VAL A 65 4.34 3.46 8.23
CA VAL A 65 4.68 2.79 6.97
C VAL A 65 4.60 1.26 7.18
N PRO A 66 3.88 0.52 6.32
CA PRO A 66 3.88 -0.95 6.36
C PRO A 66 5.29 -1.52 6.12
N SER A 67 5.61 -2.67 6.72
CA SER A 67 6.86 -3.38 6.40
C SER A 67 6.81 -4.04 5.02
N HIS A 68 7.97 -4.38 4.44
CA HIS A 68 8.05 -5.18 3.21
C HIS A 68 7.28 -6.51 3.32
N ASP A 69 7.28 -7.16 4.49
CA ASP A 69 6.48 -8.37 4.76
C ASP A 69 4.98 -8.11 4.65
N THR A 70 4.53 -6.93 5.08
CA THR A 70 3.12 -6.54 4.97
C THR A 70 2.75 -6.28 3.52
N PHE A 71 3.59 -5.60 2.75
CA PHE A 71 3.41 -5.43 1.31
C PHE A 71 3.37 -6.78 0.61
N ASN A 72 4.37 -7.63 0.84
CA ASN A 72 4.47 -8.97 0.25
C ASN A 72 3.22 -9.80 0.49
N ARG A 73 2.73 -9.84 1.73
CA ARG A 73 1.52 -10.60 2.08
C ARG A 73 0.28 -10.10 1.31
N VAL A 74 0.13 -8.80 1.14
CA VAL A 74 -1.02 -8.22 0.43
C VAL A 74 -0.91 -8.46 -1.07
N PHE A 75 0.21 -8.11 -1.69
CA PHE A 75 0.39 -8.25 -3.13
C PHE A 75 0.46 -9.71 -3.59
N SER A 76 1.01 -10.63 -2.78
CA SER A 76 0.98 -12.07 -3.06
C SER A 76 -0.42 -12.69 -2.98
N SER A 77 -1.37 -12.00 -2.35
CA SER A 77 -2.77 -12.46 -2.26
C SER A 77 -3.63 -11.92 -3.40
N LEU A 78 -3.12 -10.98 -4.18
CA LEU A 78 -3.81 -10.50 -5.39
C LEU A 78 -3.71 -11.59 -6.45
N ASP A 79 -4.85 -11.92 -7.05
CA ASP A 79 -4.88 -12.88 -8.14
C ASP A 79 -4.06 -12.34 -9.32
N THR A 80 -3.05 -13.12 -9.73
CA THR A 80 -2.15 -12.79 -10.85
C THR A 80 -2.57 -13.49 -12.13
N MET A 81 -3.69 -14.25 -12.13
CA MET A 81 -4.27 -14.80 -13.35
C MET A 81 -5.03 -13.73 -14.14
N PHE A 82 -4.26 -12.87 -14.81
CA PHE A 82 -4.70 -12.18 -16.02
C PHE A 82 -3.95 -12.74 -17.22
#